data_AF-A0A9W9JYX2-F1
#
_entry.id   AF-A0A9W9JYX2-F1
#
_cell.length_a   1.000
_cell.length_b   1.000
_cell.length_c   1.000
_cell.angle_alpha   90.00
_cell.angle_beta   90.00
_cell.angle_gamma   90.00
#
_symmetry.space_group_name_H-M   'P 1'
#
loop_
_entity.id
_entity.type
_entity.pdbx_description
1 polymer ?
#
loop_
_entity_poly.entity_id
_entity_poly.type
_entity_poly.pdbx_seq_one_letter_code
_entity_poly.pdbx_strand_id
1 'polypeptide(L)'
;MANCNSARSPTPGLRSAPSLRELRRNYMINELPVLQETNPFDGSEQFDPLNEENVNGHSFDLVAPYEGDGAPLHSLERQADLMFSSEHMLSILTRPRYLASFRDFLAQERPRSIATLTYYLNARKALKAIQYANALVRLSVDVPTAGIEMAEQPIGPTLNTALEDRVQSTLDALTAEELPAFITSTCINITSKVVEERVRGTLPDKFQGTADALAEVFCLTDPSRPDNPIIFASGEFHRTTQYGMDYVLGRNCRFLQGPKTNPNSTRRIREAIQAGRHHSELFLNYRRDGSPFMNLLQCAPLCDSQGKVRYFIGAQIDVSGLAMEGAQMDSLQHLQAQKGVQKEHEQSPPSETSAKKQPNDKKSEFQELGELLSPRELQNVHENGGNLFQPIIDHETNRRLWLPDHEDEEKDPDAQMKAMNLGNPTNSLTGVYKHYLLVRPYPSLRILFTSPSLQIPGMLQSSFISRIGDVGPKRDHILHALMAGRSVTARIKWVTRFNVEGRNRWIHCTPLVAHNGQVGVWMVVVIDDDEEHFVRWKGNWPT
;
A
#
# COMPACT_ATOMS: atom_id res chain seq x y z
N MET A 1 -43.23 31.20 -63.84
CA MET A 1 -44.32 30.82 -62.91
C MET A 1 -43.97 29.47 -62.28
N ALA A 2 -44.17 29.38 -60.96
CA ALA A 2 -44.20 28.20 -60.10
C ALA A 2 -42.88 27.46 -59.74
N ASN A 3 -42.62 27.51 -58.44
CA ASN A 3 -41.57 26.96 -57.56
C ASN A 3 -41.64 25.44 -57.26
N CYS A 4 -40.59 25.01 -56.52
CA CYS A 4 -40.47 23.89 -55.55
C CYS A 4 -39.88 22.58 -56.12
N ASN A 5 -38.87 21.92 -55.53
CA ASN A 5 -38.43 21.86 -54.13
C ASN A 5 -36.96 21.43 -53.97
N SER A 6 -36.43 21.76 -52.79
CA SER A 6 -35.07 21.63 -52.26
C SER A 6 -34.53 20.21 -52.03
N ALA A 7 -33.22 20.02 -52.22
CA ALA A 7 -32.40 19.12 -51.41
C ALA A 7 -31.04 19.76 -51.11
N ARG A 8 -30.78 20.05 -49.82
CA ARG A 8 -29.51 20.57 -49.29
C ARG A 8 -28.44 19.48 -49.36
N SER A 9 -27.29 19.81 -49.95
CA SER A 9 -26.03 19.08 -49.75
C SER A 9 -25.51 19.34 -48.33
N PRO A 10 -25.17 18.32 -47.51
CA PRO A 10 -24.43 18.54 -46.28
C PRO A 10 -22.95 18.76 -46.61
N THR A 11 -22.42 19.90 -46.17
CA THR A 11 -20.99 20.18 -46.06
C THR A 11 -20.28 19.07 -45.26
N PRO A 12 -19.09 18.59 -45.68
CA PRO A 12 -18.30 17.71 -44.85
C PRO A 12 -17.83 18.49 -43.63
N GLY A 13 -18.34 18.14 -42.46
CA GLY A 13 -17.86 18.70 -41.21
C GLY A 13 -16.40 18.30 -41.03
N LEU A 14 -15.50 19.28 -40.94
CA LEU A 14 -14.17 19.08 -40.37
C LEU A 14 -14.36 18.57 -38.94
N ARG A 15 -14.32 17.25 -38.76
CA ARG A 15 -13.97 16.67 -37.47
C ARG A 15 -12.49 16.96 -37.29
N SER A 16 -12.15 17.73 -36.26
CA SER A 16 -10.77 17.94 -35.85
C SER A 16 -10.12 16.57 -35.66
N ALA A 17 -9.10 16.26 -36.47
CA ALA A 17 -8.28 15.09 -36.25
C ALA A 17 -7.76 15.12 -34.80
N PRO A 18 -7.85 14.03 -34.03
CA PRO A 18 -7.26 13.98 -32.71
C PRO A 18 -5.78 14.31 -32.83
N SER A 19 -5.27 15.15 -31.95
CA SER A 19 -3.87 15.55 -32.02
C SER A 19 -2.97 14.31 -31.90
N LEU A 20 -1.81 14.29 -32.55
CA LEU A 20 -0.80 13.23 -32.36
C LEU A 20 -0.48 12.97 -30.87
N ARG A 21 -0.71 13.96 -30.01
CA ARG A 21 -0.58 13.89 -28.56
C ARG A 21 -1.67 13.04 -27.90
N GLU A 22 -2.93 13.17 -28.35
CA GLU A 22 -4.06 12.36 -27.87
C GLU A 22 -3.97 10.92 -28.36
N LEU A 23 -3.60 10.71 -29.63
CA LEU A 23 -3.32 9.39 -30.18
C LEU A 23 -2.22 8.68 -29.38
N ARG A 24 -1.09 9.34 -29.10
CA ARG A 24 0.02 8.79 -28.29
C ARG A 24 -0.36 8.47 -26.84
N ARG A 25 -1.32 9.18 -26.25
CA ARG A 25 -1.83 8.90 -24.90
C ARG A 25 -2.68 7.63 -24.86
N ASN A 26 -3.48 7.40 -25.91
CA ASN A 26 -4.34 6.21 -26.01
C ASN A 26 -3.51 4.93 -26.21
N TYR A 27 -2.44 4.98 -27.02
CA TYR A 27 -1.49 3.86 -27.21
C TYR A 27 -0.82 3.36 -25.92
N MET A 28 -0.77 4.17 -24.85
CA MET A 28 -0.12 3.83 -23.58
C MET A 28 -1.09 3.39 -22.48
N ILE A 29 -2.41 3.56 -22.65
CA ILE A 29 -3.37 3.37 -21.55
C ILE A 29 -4.26 2.13 -21.73
N ASN A 30 -4.56 1.69 -22.95
CA ASN A 30 -5.11 0.37 -23.30
C ASN A 30 -5.50 0.40 -24.78
N GLU A 31 -5.31 -0.73 -25.46
CA GLU A 31 -5.72 -1.02 -26.85
C GLU A 31 -4.85 -0.42 -27.96
N LEU A 32 -3.99 -1.28 -28.54
CA LEU A 32 -3.52 -1.08 -29.91
C LEU A 32 -4.76 -1.06 -30.83
N PRO A 33 -4.81 -0.18 -31.84
CA PRO A 33 -5.89 -0.21 -32.82
C PRO A 33 -5.92 -1.58 -33.47
N VAL A 34 -7.09 -2.19 -33.44
CA VAL A 34 -7.36 -3.50 -34.05
C VAL A 34 -7.05 -3.36 -35.55
N LEU A 35 -6.16 -4.20 -36.09
CA LEU A 35 -5.80 -4.17 -37.52
C LEU A 35 -6.68 -5.11 -38.36
N GLN A 36 -7.49 -5.94 -37.70
CA GLN A 36 -8.28 -7.01 -38.30
C GLN A 36 -9.59 -7.20 -37.54
N GLU A 37 -10.72 -7.24 -38.25
CA GLU A 37 -12.02 -7.57 -37.64
C GLU A 37 -12.43 -9.00 -38.02
N THR A 38 -13.17 -9.65 -37.13
CA THR A 38 -13.83 -10.92 -37.44
C THR A 38 -14.98 -10.66 -38.40
N ASN A 39 -15.02 -11.36 -39.53
CA ASN A 39 -16.02 -11.15 -40.57
C ASN A 39 -17.45 -11.31 -40.01
N PRO A 40 -18.30 -10.27 -40.02
CA PRO A 40 -19.62 -10.33 -39.42
C PRO A 40 -20.64 -11.13 -40.24
N PHE A 41 -20.29 -11.56 -41.47
CA PHE A 41 -21.25 -12.20 -42.39
C PHE A 41 -20.99 -13.67 -42.71
N ASP A 42 -19.91 -14.27 -42.22
CA ASP A 42 -19.73 -15.71 -42.33
C ASP A 42 -18.95 -16.20 -41.11
N GLY A 43 -19.48 -17.17 -40.36
CA GLY A 43 -18.98 -17.62 -39.06
C GLY A 43 -17.64 -18.38 -39.11
N SER A 44 -16.74 -17.97 -40.00
CA SER A 44 -15.39 -18.49 -40.17
C SER A 44 -14.39 -17.68 -39.35
N GLU A 45 -13.37 -18.33 -38.80
CA GLU A 45 -12.26 -17.69 -38.05
C GLU A 45 -11.25 -16.95 -38.96
N GLN A 46 -11.67 -16.54 -40.16
CA GLN A 46 -10.81 -15.89 -41.12
C GLN A 46 -10.85 -14.37 -40.89
N PHE A 47 -9.73 -13.81 -40.46
CA PHE A 47 -9.58 -12.38 -40.16
C PHE A 47 -9.52 -11.57 -41.46
N ASP A 48 -10.43 -10.61 -41.64
CA ASP A 48 -10.38 -9.67 -42.76
C ASP A 48 -9.68 -8.36 -42.34
N PRO A 49 -8.85 -7.78 -43.23
CA PRO A 49 -8.26 -6.46 -42.99
C PRO A 49 -9.35 -5.38 -42.95
N LEU A 50 -9.22 -4.42 -42.05
CA LEU A 50 -10.16 -3.28 -41.96
C LEU A 50 -10.22 -2.49 -43.27
N ASN A 51 -11.44 -2.15 -43.72
CA ASN A 51 -11.66 -1.29 -44.88
C ASN A 51 -10.95 0.07 -44.69
N GLU A 52 -10.15 0.48 -45.69
CA GLU A 52 -9.26 1.65 -45.64
C GLU A 52 -9.95 2.98 -45.25
N GLU A 53 -11.26 3.09 -45.43
CA GLU A 53 -12.03 4.29 -45.05
C GLU A 53 -12.21 4.45 -43.53
N ASN A 54 -12.09 3.37 -42.74
CA ASN A 54 -12.23 3.39 -41.28
C ASN A 54 -10.89 3.36 -40.52
N VAL A 55 -9.77 3.23 -41.24
CA VAL A 55 -8.44 3.22 -40.63
C VAL A 55 -7.93 4.66 -40.58
N ASN A 56 -7.85 5.21 -39.37
CA ASN A 56 -7.07 6.44 -39.16
C ASN A 56 -5.67 6.20 -39.73
N GLY A 57 -5.21 7.03 -40.68
CA GLY A 57 -3.95 6.83 -41.44
C GLY A 57 -2.67 6.69 -40.59
N HIS A 58 -2.78 6.88 -39.27
CA HIS A 58 -1.71 6.70 -38.29
C HIS A 58 -1.66 5.31 -37.64
N SER A 59 -2.56 4.37 -37.98
CA SER A 59 -2.55 3.01 -37.41
C SER A 59 -1.37 2.15 -37.87
N PHE A 60 -0.71 2.52 -38.97
CA PHE A 60 0.47 1.82 -39.52
C PHE A 60 1.78 2.60 -39.33
N ASP A 61 1.73 3.80 -38.74
CA ASP A 61 2.92 4.62 -38.52
C ASP A 61 3.78 3.99 -37.41
N LEU A 62 5.03 3.66 -37.74
CA LEU A 62 6.03 3.26 -36.77
C LEU A 62 6.31 4.42 -35.81
N VAL A 63 5.80 4.33 -34.59
CA VAL A 63 5.98 5.37 -33.57
C VAL A 63 7.42 5.30 -33.04
N ALA A 64 8.20 6.37 -33.26
CA ALA A 64 9.52 6.52 -32.65
C ALA A 64 9.41 6.42 -31.11
N PRO A 65 10.40 5.83 -30.41
CA PRO A 65 10.41 5.79 -28.96
C PRO A 65 10.23 7.20 -28.40
N TYR A 66 9.32 7.34 -27.44
CA TYR A 66 8.95 8.62 -26.85
C TYR A 66 10.15 9.30 -26.18
N GLU A 67 10.66 10.39 -26.77
CA GLU A 67 11.67 11.28 -26.18
C GLU A 67 11.04 12.46 -25.41
N GLY A 68 9.89 12.26 -24.76
CA GLY A 68 9.40 13.22 -23.78
C GLY A 68 9.97 12.90 -22.39
N ASP A 69 10.00 13.90 -21.52
CA ASP A 69 10.73 13.92 -20.22
C ASP A 69 10.13 13.00 -19.11
N GLY A 70 9.58 11.85 -19.51
CA GLY A 70 9.17 10.77 -18.61
C GLY A 70 8.07 9.91 -19.23
N ALA A 71 8.42 8.73 -19.71
CA ALA A 71 7.45 7.66 -19.94
C ALA A 71 6.65 7.36 -18.64
N PRO A 72 5.40 6.87 -18.72
CA PRO A 72 4.65 6.42 -17.54
C PRO A 72 5.36 5.30 -16.76
N LEU A 73 6.24 4.53 -17.42
CA LEU A 73 7.15 3.57 -16.77
C LEU A 73 8.00 4.25 -15.67
N HIS A 74 8.44 5.49 -15.90
CA HIS A 74 9.19 6.26 -14.91
C HIS A 74 8.31 6.97 -13.88
N SER A 75 6.99 7.10 -14.07
CA SER A 75 6.15 7.77 -13.07
C SER A 75 5.98 6.90 -11.83
N LEU A 76 5.67 5.61 -12.01
CA LEU A 76 5.49 4.71 -10.87
C LEU A 76 6.82 4.44 -10.15
N GLU A 77 7.93 4.28 -10.89
CA GLU A 77 9.27 4.16 -10.29
C GLU A 77 9.64 5.38 -9.45
N ARG A 78 9.44 6.59 -9.98
CA ARG A 78 9.69 7.84 -9.23
C ARG A 78 8.77 7.96 -8.02
N GLN A 79 7.53 7.50 -8.14
CA GLN A 79 6.57 7.52 -7.04
C GLN A 79 6.94 6.52 -5.94
N ALA A 80 7.42 5.33 -6.31
CA ALA A 80 7.97 4.36 -5.36
C ALA A 80 9.23 4.91 -4.67
N ASP A 81 10.15 5.52 -5.43
CA ASP A 81 11.36 6.16 -4.89
C ASP A 81 10.97 7.27 -3.88
N LEU A 82 9.97 8.10 -4.18
CA LEU A 82 9.46 9.12 -3.27
C LEU A 82 8.77 8.51 -2.04
N MET A 83 7.96 7.47 -2.24
CA MET A 83 7.21 6.78 -1.19
C MET A 83 8.11 6.18 -0.11
N PHE A 84 9.28 5.65 -0.48
CA PHE A 84 10.24 5.06 0.46
C PHE A 84 11.44 5.96 0.76
N SER A 85 11.34 7.26 0.45
CA SER A 85 12.42 8.22 0.69
C SER A 85 12.50 8.73 2.13
N SER A 86 13.69 9.16 2.55
CA SER A 86 13.87 9.84 3.84
C SER A 86 13.07 11.15 3.91
N GLU A 87 12.79 11.80 2.78
CA GLU A 87 11.92 12.98 2.72
C GLU A 87 10.47 12.65 3.12
N HIS A 88 9.93 11.51 2.68
CA HIS A 88 8.62 11.06 3.10
C HIS A 88 8.61 10.74 4.60
N MET A 89 9.66 10.08 5.11
CA MET A 89 9.82 9.85 6.54
C MET A 89 9.82 11.18 7.33
N LEU A 90 10.54 12.19 6.86
CA LEU A 90 10.57 13.51 7.49
C LEU A 90 9.19 14.21 7.45
N SER A 91 8.43 14.07 6.36
CA SER A 91 7.05 14.58 6.25
C SER A 91 6.12 13.94 7.30
N ILE A 92 6.27 12.63 7.56
CA ILE A 92 5.55 11.92 8.62
C ILE A 92 5.98 12.41 10.00
N LEU A 93 7.29 12.49 10.26
CA LEU A 93 7.84 12.83 11.58
C LEU A 93 7.64 14.30 11.97
N THR A 94 7.54 15.21 11.00
CA THR A 94 7.43 16.65 11.28
C THR A 94 5.99 17.09 11.57
N ARG A 95 4.99 16.34 11.09
CA ARG A 95 3.58 16.70 11.28
C ARG A 95 2.94 15.91 12.41
N PRO A 96 2.30 16.56 13.41
CA PRO A 96 1.74 15.88 14.57
C PRO A 96 0.71 14.80 14.22
N ARG A 97 -0.14 15.04 13.21
CA ARG A 97 -1.17 14.07 12.79
C ARG A 97 -0.57 12.77 12.25
N TYR A 98 0.44 12.86 11.40
CA TYR A 98 1.08 11.70 10.80
C TYR A 98 2.01 10.99 11.79
N LEU A 99 2.72 11.76 12.62
CA LEU A 99 3.53 11.21 13.71
C LEU A 99 2.68 10.42 14.70
N ALA A 100 1.48 10.89 15.07
CA ALA A 100 0.57 10.16 15.94
C ALA A 100 0.16 8.82 15.34
N SER A 101 -0.28 8.80 14.08
CA SER A 101 -0.63 7.56 13.38
C SER A 101 0.56 6.60 13.24
N PHE A 102 1.75 7.12 12.95
CA PHE A 102 2.98 6.34 12.87
C PHE A 102 3.37 5.74 14.23
N ARG A 103 3.26 6.52 15.30
CA ARG A 103 3.51 6.06 16.68
C ARG A 103 2.54 4.97 17.10
N ASP A 104 1.25 5.15 16.80
CA ASP A 104 0.22 4.17 17.13
C ASP A 104 0.47 2.85 16.39
N PHE A 105 0.91 2.92 15.13
CA PHE A 105 1.38 1.76 14.38
C PHE A 105 2.59 1.08 15.05
N LEU A 106 3.63 1.84 15.41
CA LEU A 106 4.80 1.26 16.09
C LEU A 106 4.42 0.63 17.43
N ALA A 107 3.51 1.22 18.20
CA ALA A 107 3.03 0.67 19.46
C ALA A 107 2.31 -0.66 19.29
N GLN A 108 1.54 -0.82 18.22
CA GLN A 108 0.75 -2.02 17.95
C GLN A 108 1.56 -3.13 17.30
N GLU A 109 2.34 -2.81 16.25
CA GLU A 109 3.01 -3.82 15.42
C GLU A 109 4.51 -3.98 15.73
N ARG A 110 5.20 -2.93 16.21
CA ARG A 110 6.67 -2.90 16.31
C ARG A 110 7.16 -2.18 17.58
N PRO A 111 6.81 -2.67 18.78
CA PRO A 111 7.05 -1.94 20.03
C PRO A 111 8.54 -1.68 20.31
N ARG A 112 9.43 -2.52 19.79
CA ARG A 112 10.89 -2.34 19.90
C ARG A 112 11.39 -1.06 19.20
N SER A 113 10.71 -0.62 18.15
CA SER A 113 11.08 0.55 17.36
C SER A 113 10.65 1.88 18.01
N ILE A 114 9.80 1.84 19.04
CA ILE A 114 9.41 3.04 19.79
C ILE A 114 10.63 3.70 20.42
N ALA A 115 11.55 2.90 21.01
CA ALA A 115 12.77 3.44 21.61
C ALA A 115 13.64 4.19 20.60
N THR A 116 13.74 3.67 19.37
CA THR A 116 14.46 4.31 18.26
C THR A 116 13.79 5.62 17.84
N LEU A 117 12.45 5.65 17.74
CA LEU A 117 11.69 6.87 17.45
C LEU A 117 11.89 7.92 18.55
N THR A 118 11.76 7.54 19.81
CA THR A 118 11.97 8.45 20.96
C THR A 118 13.39 8.99 20.98
N TYR A 119 14.39 8.15 20.71
CA TYR A 119 15.78 8.60 20.58
C TYR A 119 15.93 9.63 19.46
N TYR A 120 15.37 9.37 18.28
CA TYR A 120 15.41 10.32 17.16
C TYR A 120 14.77 11.66 17.51
N LEU A 121 13.57 11.66 18.12
CA LEU A 121 12.86 12.90 18.46
C LEU A 121 13.64 13.73 19.49
N ASN A 122 14.22 13.08 20.51
CA ASN A 122 15.05 13.74 21.51
C ASN A 122 16.35 14.28 20.93
N ALA A 123 17.03 13.51 20.08
CA ALA A 123 18.26 13.92 19.41
C ALA A 123 18.01 15.09 18.43
N ARG A 124 16.90 15.06 17.68
CA ARG A 124 16.47 16.16 16.80
C ARG A 124 16.14 17.42 17.60
N LYS A 125 15.47 17.29 18.75
CA LYS A 125 15.20 18.41 19.66
C LYS A 125 16.50 19.03 20.18
N ALA A 126 17.47 18.22 20.60
CA ALA A 126 18.79 18.69 21.02
C ALA A 126 19.53 19.43 19.89
N LEU A 127 19.49 18.91 18.66
CA LEU A 127 20.09 19.58 17.50
C LEU A 127 19.44 20.94 17.22
N LYS A 128 18.11 21.02 17.32
CA LYS A 128 17.37 22.27 17.16
C LYS A 128 17.65 23.28 18.26
N ALA A 129 17.88 22.82 19.50
CA ALA A 129 18.32 23.68 20.60
C ALA A 129 19.71 24.29 20.33
N ILE A 130 20.66 23.51 19.79
CA ILE A 130 21.98 24.02 19.36
C ILE A 130 21.82 25.06 18.25
N GLN A 131 20.96 24.79 17.25
CA GLN A 131 20.67 25.75 16.17
C GLN A 131 20.08 27.06 16.70
N TYR A 132 19.15 26.98 17.66
CA TYR A 132 18.59 28.15 18.32
C TYR A 132 19.65 28.94 19.10
N ALA A 133 20.51 28.26 19.87
CA ALA A 133 21.61 28.92 20.58
C ALA A 133 22.57 29.65 19.61
N ASN A 134 22.92 29.02 18.48
CA ASN A 134 23.72 29.65 17.44
C ASN A 134 23.00 30.87 16.82
N ALA A 135 21.68 30.80 16.63
CA ALA A 135 20.89 31.94 16.13
C ALA A 135 20.91 33.11 17.12
N LEU A 136 20.79 32.84 18.42
CA LEU A 136 20.90 33.87 19.46
C LEU A 136 22.27 34.55 19.47
N VAL A 137 23.37 33.78 19.37
CA VAL A 137 24.74 34.33 19.29
C VAL A 137 24.88 35.29 18.12
N ARG A 138 24.39 34.90 16.93
CA ARG A 138 24.40 35.76 15.73
C ARG A 138 23.60 37.04 15.90
N LEU A 139 22.45 36.97 16.58
CA LEU A 139 21.54 38.10 16.76
C LEU A 139 21.94 39.04 17.90
N SER A 140 22.67 38.55 18.90
CA SER A 140 22.93 39.29 20.15
C SER A 140 24.40 39.57 20.43
N VAL A 141 25.32 38.77 19.90
CA VAL A 141 26.77 38.85 20.23
C VAL A 141 27.57 39.36 19.03
N ASP A 142 27.29 38.87 17.82
CA ASP A 142 28.00 39.30 16.61
C ASP A 142 27.48 40.64 16.03
N VAL A 143 26.57 41.33 16.73
CA VAL A 143 26.00 42.63 16.29
C VAL A 143 26.81 43.82 16.85
N PRO A 144 27.29 44.76 15.99
CA PRO A 144 28.04 45.93 16.44
C PRO A 144 27.23 46.79 17.38
N THR A 145 27.63 46.82 18.66
CA THR A 145 27.00 47.66 19.69
C THR A 145 27.97 48.76 20.10
N ALA A 146 27.49 50.00 20.18
CA ALA A 146 28.32 51.16 20.49
C ALA A 146 29.03 50.99 21.85
N GLY A 147 30.35 50.82 21.84
CA GLY A 147 31.19 50.78 23.04
C GLY A 147 31.90 49.44 23.32
N ILE A 148 31.69 48.40 22.51
CA ILE A 148 32.42 47.12 22.63
C ILE A 148 33.21 46.90 21.34
N GLU A 149 34.54 46.84 21.45
CA GLU A 149 35.40 46.45 20.32
C GLU A 149 35.07 45.01 19.93
N MET A 150 34.65 44.81 18.68
CA MET A 150 34.44 43.49 18.10
C MET A 150 35.76 42.71 18.20
N ALA A 151 35.74 41.52 18.80
CA ALA A 151 36.84 40.57 18.59
C ALA A 151 37.02 40.39 17.08
N GLU A 152 38.26 40.39 16.58
CA GLU A 152 38.58 40.36 15.13
C GLU A 152 37.98 39.16 14.38
N GLN A 153 37.43 38.18 15.10
CA GLN A 153 36.72 37.02 14.55
C GLN A 153 35.37 36.82 15.25
N PRO A 154 34.26 36.63 14.51
CA PRO A 154 32.96 36.32 15.07
C PRO A 154 32.99 34.96 15.80
N ILE A 155 32.09 34.77 16.77
CA ILE A 155 32.00 33.49 17.48
C ILE A 155 31.48 32.44 16.50
N GLY A 156 32.31 31.43 16.21
CA GLY A 156 31.95 30.34 15.31
C GLY A 156 30.72 29.55 15.81
N PRO A 157 29.97 28.90 14.91
CA PRO A 157 28.81 28.10 15.31
C PRO A 157 29.24 26.91 16.17
N THR A 158 28.47 26.64 17.23
CA THR A 158 28.60 25.38 17.98
C THR A 158 28.01 24.25 17.14
N LEU A 159 28.83 23.28 16.77
CA LEU A 159 28.42 22.11 16.00
C LEU A 159 28.73 20.84 16.79
N ASN A 160 27.84 19.86 16.70
CA ASN A 160 28.08 18.54 17.24
C ASN A 160 27.89 17.52 16.11
N THR A 161 28.95 17.32 15.34
CA THR A 161 28.94 16.41 14.18
C THR A 161 28.58 14.99 14.56
N ALA A 162 29.05 14.51 15.73
CA ALA A 162 28.69 13.19 16.24
C ALA A 162 27.18 13.05 16.53
N LEU A 163 26.51 14.11 16.96
CA LEU A 163 25.06 14.14 17.14
C LEU A 163 24.34 14.17 15.79
N GLU A 164 24.81 14.99 14.85
CA GLU A 164 24.27 15.07 13.48
C GLU A 164 24.32 13.71 12.77
N ASP A 165 25.47 13.03 12.83
CA ASP A 165 25.67 11.69 12.25
C ASP A 165 24.74 10.65 12.87
N ARG A 166 24.51 10.72 14.19
CA ARG A 166 23.59 9.82 14.91
C ARG A 166 22.13 10.09 14.56
N VAL A 167 21.73 11.35 14.45
CA VAL A 167 20.38 11.73 14.00
C VAL A 167 20.13 11.22 12.59
N GLN A 168 21.09 11.41 11.69
CA GLN A 168 20.99 10.95 10.30
C GLN A 168 20.95 9.42 10.21
N SER A 169 21.86 8.73 10.90
CA SER A 169 21.88 7.26 10.96
C SER A 169 20.58 6.68 11.51
N THR A 170 19.98 7.34 12.51
CA THR A 170 18.69 6.91 13.07
C THR A 170 17.55 7.16 12.09
N LEU A 171 17.56 8.29 11.39
CA LEU A 171 16.59 8.57 10.33
C LEU A 171 16.67 7.54 9.21
N ASP A 172 17.88 7.16 8.80
CA ASP A 172 18.11 6.17 7.76
C ASP A 172 17.63 4.79 8.21
N ALA A 173 17.86 4.41 9.47
CA ALA A 173 17.34 3.17 10.04
C ALA A 173 15.81 3.13 10.07
N LEU A 174 15.16 4.22 10.53
CA LEU A 174 13.70 4.34 10.52
C LEU A 174 13.14 4.29 9.08
N THR A 175 13.81 4.95 8.14
CA THR A 175 13.41 4.98 6.72
C THR A 175 13.60 3.62 6.05
N ALA A 176 14.66 2.88 6.40
CA ALA A 176 14.95 1.59 5.77
C ALA A 176 14.02 0.47 6.24
N GLU A 177 13.62 0.46 7.52
CA GLU A 177 12.87 -0.66 8.13
C GLU A 177 11.43 -0.30 8.52
N GLU A 178 11.21 0.85 9.14
CA GLU A 178 9.92 1.17 9.77
C GLU A 178 8.97 1.88 8.80
N LEU A 179 9.49 2.74 7.93
CA LEU A 179 8.69 3.40 6.89
C LEU A 179 8.03 2.38 5.94
N PRO A 180 8.75 1.38 5.37
CA PRO A 180 8.11 0.40 4.50
C PRO A 180 7.06 -0.43 5.23
N ALA A 181 7.31 -0.78 6.50
CA ALA A 181 6.36 -1.53 7.31
C ALA A 181 5.06 -0.72 7.56
N PHE A 182 5.19 0.56 7.91
CA PHE A 182 4.04 1.45 8.10
C PHE A 182 3.20 1.60 6.83
N ILE A 183 3.86 1.90 5.70
CA ILE A 183 3.21 2.05 4.39
C ILE A 183 2.52 0.74 3.99
N THR A 184 3.18 -0.40 4.20
CA THR A 184 2.61 -1.72 3.92
C THR A 184 1.36 -1.97 4.76
N SER A 185 1.37 -1.69 6.06
CA SER A 185 0.19 -1.85 6.94
C SER A 185 -0.96 -0.94 6.50
N THR A 186 -0.67 0.32 6.15
CA THR A 186 -1.68 1.23 5.57
C THR A 186 -2.29 0.64 4.29
N CYS A 187 -1.47 0.17 3.34
CA CYS A 187 -1.96 -0.44 2.11
C CYS A 187 -2.78 -1.72 2.35
N ILE A 188 -2.41 -2.55 3.32
CA ILE A 188 -3.20 -3.74 3.70
C ILE A 188 -4.58 -3.32 4.20
N ASN A 189 -4.66 -2.32 5.07
CA ASN A 189 -5.94 -1.84 5.62
C ASN A 189 -6.86 -1.28 4.54
N ILE A 190 -6.31 -0.51 3.60
CA ILE A 190 -7.06 0.07 2.46
C ILE A 190 -7.55 -1.06 1.56
N THR A 191 -6.62 -1.91 1.11
CA THR A 191 -6.92 -2.98 0.17
C THR A 191 -7.92 -3.97 0.75
N SER A 192 -7.84 -4.23 2.06
CA SER A 192 -8.80 -5.10 2.74
C SER A 192 -10.22 -4.56 2.63
N LYS A 193 -10.43 -3.28 2.93
CA LYS A 193 -11.76 -2.66 2.80
C LYS A 193 -12.28 -2.71 1.36
N VAL A 194 -11.42 -2.41 0.39
CA VAL A 194 -11.82 -2.40 -1.03
C VAL A 194 -12.20 -3.82 -1.51
N VAL A 195 -11.45 -4.84 -1.11
CA VAL A 195 -11.76 -6.23 -1.49
C VAL A 195 -13.00 -6.75 -0.76
N GLU A 196 -13.21 -6.38 0.51
CA GLU A 196 -14.46 -6.72 1.24
C GLU A 196 -15.69 -6.12 0.57
N GLU A 197 -15.65 -4.83 0.22
CA GLU A 197 -16.75 -4.14 -0.47
C GLU A 197 -16.99 -4.72 -1.87
N ARG A 198 -15.93 -5.12 -2.58
CA ARG A 198 -16.02 -5.81 -3.87
C ARG A 198 -16.71 -7.16 -3.74
N VAL A 199 -16.29 -8.00 -2.79
CA VAL A 199 -16.87 -9.34 -2.58
C VAL A 199 -18.33 -9.25 -2.16
N ARG A 200 -18.71 -8.22 -1.40
CA ARG A 200 -20.10 -7.95 -1.01
C ARG A 200 -20.95 -7.32 -2.13
N GLY A 201 -20.33 -6.85 -3.21
CA GLY A 201 -21.01 -6.17 -4.31
C GLY A 201 -21.47 -4.75 -3.97
N THR A 202 -20.90 -4.12 -2.93
CA THR A 202 -21.24 -2.77 -2.47
C THR A 202 -20.16 -1.74 -2.82
N LEU A 203 -19.24 -2.09 -3.73
CA LEU A 203 -18.12 -1.25 -4.08
C LEU A 203 -18.61 0.06 -4.74
N PRO A 204 -18.15 1.24 -4.27
CA PRO A 204 -18.46 2.50 -4.92
C PRO A 204 -17.87 2.61 -6.34
N ASP A 205 -18.60 3.20 -7.29
CA ASP A 205 -18.22 3.33 -8.70
C ASP A 205 -16.82 3.92 -8.94
N LYS A 206 -16.35 4.80 -8.04
CA LYS A 206 -15.00 5.40 -8.10
C LYS A 206 -13.87 4.38 -8.02
N PHE A 207 -14.13 3.19 -7.45
CA PHE A 207 -13.14 2.12 -7.31
C PHE A 207 -13.32 0.99 -8.33
N GLN A 208 -14.33 1.05 -9.21
CA GLN A 208 -14.65 -0.03 -10.15
C GLN A 208 -13.45 -0.39 -11.06
N GLY A 209 -12.75 0.61 -11.60
CA GLY A 209 -11.58 0.42 -12.48
C GLY A 209 -10.32 -0.07 -11.75
N THR A 210 -10.12 0.32 -10.49
CA THR A 210 -9.06 -0.22 -9.62
C THR A 210 -9.40 -1.62 -9.11
N ALA A 211 -10.68 -1.94 -8.90
CA ALA A 211 -11.10 -3.20 -8.31
C ALA A 211 -10.95 -4.39 -9.25
N ASP A 212 -11.08 -4.21 -10.56
CA ASP A 212 -10.74 -5.26 -11.52
C ASP A 212 -9.23 -5.59 -11.50
N ALA A 213 -8.38 -4.63 -11.17
CA ALA A 213 -6.94 -4.82 -10.94
C ALA A 213 -6.60 -5.41 -9.55
N LEU A 214 -7.50 -5.31 -8.56
CA LEU A 214 -7.39 -6.00 -7.27
C LEU A 214 -7.81 -7.48 -7.37
N ALA A 215 -7.47 -8.10 -8.49
CA ALA A 215 -7.65 -9.52 -8.73
C ALA A 215 -6.79 -10.31 -7.73
N GLU A 216 -7.36 -11.37 -7.15
CA GLU A 216 -6.64 -12.19 -6.17
C GLU A 216 -5.59 -13.04 -6.89
N VAL A 217 -4.35 -12.54 -6.88
CA VAL A 217 -3.20 -13.21 -7.46
C VAL A 217 -2.56 -14.08 -6.38
N PHE A 218 -2.53 -15.39 -6.62
CA PHE A 218 -1.96 -16.34 -5.67
C PHE A 218 -0.95 -17.26 -6.33
N CYS A 219 0.08 -17.63 -5.56
CA CYS A 219 1.01 -18.70 -5.92
C CYS A 219 1.34 -19.56 -4.70
N LEU A 220 1.51 -20.86 -4.92
CA LEU A 220 1.99 -21.80 -3.91
C LEU A 220 3.42 -22.22 -4.27
N THR A 221 4.35 -22.15 -3.31
CA THR A 221 5.77 -22.51 -3.49
C THR A 221 6.18 -23.66 -2.57
N ASP A 222 7.16 -24.45 -3.00
CA ASP A 222 7.68 -25.62 -2.28
C ASP A 222 9.11 -25.40 -1.77
N PRO A 223 9.30 -25.04 -0.47
CA PRO A 223 10.63 -24.77 0.08
C PRO A 223 11.48 -26.03 0.25
N SER A 224 10.91 -27.23 0.08
CA SER A 224 11.68 -28.48 0.13
C SER A 224 12.48 -28.75 -1.15
N ARG A 225 12.16 -28.05 -2.24
CA ARG A 225 12.86 -28.14 -3.52
C ARG A 225 13.92 -27.04 -3.63
N PRO A 226 14.99 -27.27 -4.43
CA PRO A 226 15.98 -26.25 -4.69
C PRO A 226 15.32 -24.95 -5.17
N ASP A 227 15.73 -23.84 -4.56
CA ASP A 227 15.32 -22.49 -4.95
C ASP A 227 13.84 -22.09 -4.65
N ASN A 228 13.10 -22.88 -3.86
CA ASN A 228 11.70 -22.62 -3.50
C ASN A 228 10.81 -22.27 -4.72
N PRO A 229 10.63 -23.19 -5.67
CA PRO A 229 9.91 -22.94 -6.91
C PRO A 229 8.40 -22.87 -6.69
N ILE A 230 7.72 -22.12 -7.56
CA ILE A 230 6.26 -22.11 -7.66
C ILE A 230 5.77 -23.47 -8.19
N ILE A 231 4.85 -24.09 -7.48
CA ILE A 231 4.25 -25.38 -7.85
C ILE A 231 2.81 -25.23 -8.36
N PHE A 232 2.09 -24.21 -7.92
CA PHE A 232 0.77 -23.84 -8.43
C PHE A 232 0.63 -22.32 -8.48
N ALA A 233 -0.11 -21.79 -9.45
CA ALA A 233 -0.41 -20.37 -9.56
C ALA A 233 -1.85 -20.14 -10.02
N SER A 234 -2.46 -19.01 -9.66
CA SER A 234 -3.79 -18.63 -10.14
C SER A 234 -3.74 -18.14 -11.58
N GLY A 235 -4.86 -18.21 -12.30
CA GLY A 235 -4.95 -17.62 -13.65
C GLY A 235 -4.69 -16.11 -13.66
N GLU A 236 -5.06 -15.41 -12.58
CA GLU A 236 -4.77 -13.98 -12.40
C GLU A 236 -3.28 -13.69 -12.23
N PHE A 237 -2.49 -14.66 -11.75
CA PHE A 237 -1.03 -14.54 -11.75
C PHE A 237 -0.49 -14.38 -13.17
N HIS A 238 -1.00 -15.16 -14.12
CA HIS A 238 -0.64 -15.01 -15.53
C HIS A 238 -1.03 -13.64 -16.06
N ARG A 239 -2.29 -13.23 -15.86
CA ARG A 239 -2.82 -11.96 -16.38
C ARG A 239 -2.08 -10.75 -15.83
N THR A 240 -1.82 -10.74 -14.53
CA THR A 240 -1.15 -9.64 -13.84
C THR A 240 0.32 -9.58 -14.21
N THR A 241 1.04 -10.71 -14.19
CA THR A 241 2.48 -10.69 -14.41
C THR A 241 2.88 -10.76 -15.90
N GLN A 242 1.93 -11.11 -16.77
CA GLN A 242 2.10 -11.38 -18.20
C GLN A 242 3.05 -12.56 -18.53
N TYR A 243 3.44 -13.33 -17.52
CA TYR A 243 4.24 -14.55 -17.70
C TYR A 243 3.31 -15.76 -17.86
N GLY A 244 3.49 -16.52 -18.94
CA GLY A 244 2.75 -17.77 -19.17
C GLY A 244 2.98 -18.79 -18.06
N MET A 245 1.99 -19.66 -17.79
CA MET A 245 2.09 -20.65 -16.71
C MET A 245 3.28 -21.59 -16.87
N ASP A 246 3.64 -21.97 -18.10
CA ASP A 246 4.82 -22.80 -18.39
C ASP A 246 6.14 -22.14 -17.99
N TYR A 247 6.20 -20.81 -17.97
CA TYR A 247 7.36 -20.06 -17.52
C TYR A 247 7.39 -19.94 -15.99
N VAL A 248 6.23 -19.68 -15.39
CA VAL A 248 6.09 -19.41 -13.95
C VAL A 248 6.33 -20.65 -13.11
N LEU A 249 5.74 -21.78 -13.50
CA LEU A 249 5.80 -23.02 -12.74
C LEU A 249 7.21 -23.62 -12.77
N GLY A 250 7.71 -24.03 -11.61
CA GLY A 250 9.06 -24.56 -11.44
C GLY A 250 10.14 -23.48 -11.22
N ARG A 251 9.80 -22.19 -11.24
CA ARG A 251 10.73 -21.08 -10.97
C ARG A 251 10.43 -20.37 -9.67
N ASN A 252 11.43 -19.74 -9.10
CA ASN A 252 11.25 -18.83 -7.97
C ASN A 252 10.62 -17.51 -8.42
N CYS A 253 9.76 -16.89 -7.58
CA CYS A 253 9.06 -15.64 -7.90
C CYS A 253 9.98 -14.42 -8.16
N ARG A 254 11.30 -14.51 -7.93
CA ARG A 254 12.22 -13.38 -8.11
C ARG A 254 12.32 -12.83 -9.53
N PHE A 255 11.81 -13.54 -10.54
CA PHE A 255 11.76 -13.00 -11.92
C PHE A 255 10.86 -11.76 -12.04
N LEU A 256 10.01 -11.49 -11.05
CA LEU A 256 9.22 -10.26 -10.95
C LEU A 256 10.04 -9.05 -10.45
N GLN A 257 11.27 -9.26 -9.97
CA GLN A 257 12.13 -8.19 -9.48
C GLN A 257 12.90 -7.55 -10.64
N GLY A 258 13.18 -6.26 -10.55
CA GLY A 258 13.90 -5.51 -11.58
C GLY A 258 14.76 -4.38 -11.02
N PRO A 259 15.22 -3.45 -11.88
CA PRO A 259 16.28 -2.50 -11.54
C PRO A 259 15.98 -1.56 -10.36
N LYS A 260 14.74 -1.11 -10.21
CA LYS A 260 14.31 -0.23 -9.10
C LYS A 260 13.66 -0.98 -7.93
N THR A 261 13.69 -2.31 -7.94
CA THR A 261 13.21 -3.10 -6.80
C THR A 261 14.13 -2.87 -5.60
N ASN A 262 13.55 -2.41 -4.47
CA ASN A 262 14.33 -2.10 -3.27
C ASN A 262 15.03 -3.37 -2.70
N PRO A 263 16.37 -3.38 -2.60
CA PRO A 263 17.10 -4.54 -2.10
C PRO A 263 16.78 -4.86 -0.63
N ASN A 264 16.46 -3.87 0.20
CA ASN A 264 16.06 -4.08 1.59
C ASN A 264 14.73 -4.86 1.69
N SER A 265 13.78 -4.58 0.82
CA SER A 265 12.53 -5.36 0.71
C SER A 265 12.81 -6.82 0.38
N THR A 266 13.68 -7.08 -0.61
CA THR A 266 14.05 -8.47 -0.98
C THR A 266 14.78 -9.20 0.15
N ARG A 267 15.62 -8.48 0.91
CA ARG A 267 16.32 -9.01 2.09
C ARG A 267 15.32 -9.43 3.17
N ARG A 268 14.38 -8.55 3.55
CA ARG A 268 13.35 -8.84 4.57
C ARG A 268 12.49 -10.05 4.19
N ILE A 269 12.04 -10.11 2.93
CA ILE A 269 11.27 -11.25 2.42
C ILE A 269 12.09 -12.55 2.57
N ARG A 270 13.36 -12.54 2.17
CA ARG A 270 14.25 -13.71 2.28
C ARG A 270 14.44 -14.14 3.73
N GLU A 271 14.74 -13.20 4.63
CA GLU A 271 14.92 -13.46 6.06
C GLU A 271 13.66 -14.07 6.69
N ALA A 272 12.47 -13.58 6.33
CA ALA A 272 11.21 -14.11 6.85
C ALA A 272 10.90 -15.53 6.33
N ILE A 273 11.12 -15.79 5.03
CA ILE A 273 10.95 -17.13 4.44
C ILE A 273 11.92 -18.13 5.09
N GLN A 274 13.19 -17.75 5.28
CA GLN A 274 14.18 -18.58 5.96
C GLN A 274 13.82 -18.87 7.41
N ALA A 275 13.24 -17.88 8.11
CA ALA A 275 12.75 -18.04 9.47
C ALA A 275 11.43 -18.83 9.57
N GLY A 276 10.79 -19.20 8.44
CA GLY A 276 9.50 -19.88 8.44
C GLY A 276 8.38 -19.01 9.04
N ARG A 277 8.45 -17.69 8.84
CA ARG A 277 7.48 -16.71 9.36
C ARG A 277 6.65 -16.09 8.23
N HIS A 278 5.48 -15.59 8.57
CA HIS A 278 4.72 -14.74 7.66
C HIS A 278 5.47 -13.42 7.41
N HIS A 279 5.26 -12.81 6.25
CA HIS A 279 5.77 -11.48 5.92
C HIS A 279 4.84 -10.78 4.95
N SER A 280 4.68 -9.48 5.14
CA SER A 280 4.00 -8.60 4.19
C SER A 280 4.93 -7.49 3.77
N GLU A 281 4.97 -7.18 2.48
CA GLU A 281 5.84 -6.15 1.92
C GLU A 281 5.17 -5.50 0.72
N LEU A 282 5.08 -4.17 0.73
CA LEU A 282 4.80 -3.38 -0.46
C LEU A 282 6.12 -3.02 -1.16
N PHE A 283 6.29 -3.46 -2.41
CA PHE A 283 7.52 -3.20 -3.15
C PHE A 283 7.30 -3.24 -4.67
N LEU A 284 8.25 -2.66 -5.41
CA LEU A 284 8.16 -2.54 -6.86
C LEU A 284 8.52 -3.87 -7.56
N ASN A 285 7.66 -4.33 -8.44
CA ASN A 285 7.87 -5.48 -9.32
C ASN A 285 7.66 -5.09 -10.79
N TYR A 286 8.00 -5.99 -11.70
CA TYR A 286 7.95 -5.79 -13.14
C TYR A 286 7.22 -6.95 -13.82
N ARG A 287 6.38 -6.61 -14.80
CA ARG A 287 5.73 -7.58 -15.68
C ARG A 287 6.68 -8.04 -16.78
N ARG A 288 6.26 -9.02 -17.59
CA ARG A 288 7.06 -9.56 -18.69
C ARG A 288 7.46 -8.51 -19.74
N ASP A 289 6.60 -7.54 -20.02
CA ASP A 289 6.87 -6.41 -20.92
C ASP A 289 7.83 -5.36 -20.33
N GLY A 290 8.24 -5.50 -19.06
CA GLY A 290 9.08 -4.54 -18.36
C GLY A 290 8.31 -3.40 -17.70
N SER A 291 6.97 -3.41 -17.73
CA SER A 291 6.18 -2.41 -17.02
C SER A 291 6.24 -2.60 -15.49
N PRO A 292 6.49 -1.54 -14.71
CA PRO A 292 6.52 -1.63 -13.27
C PRO A 292 5.10 -1.69 -12.71
N PHE A 293 4.95 -2.38 -11.59
CA PHE A 293 3.74 -2.36 -10.78
C PHE A 293 4.08 -2.44 -9.29
N MET A 294 3.29 -1.79 -8.45
CA MET A 294 3.42 -1.85 -7.00
C MET A 294 2.76 -3.11 -6.46
N ASN A 295 3.57 -4.06 -6.05
CA ASN A 295 3.10 -5.34 -5.53
C ASN A 295 3.00 -5.29 -4.01
N LEU A 296 1.78 -5.36 -3.50
CA LEU A 296 1.53 -5.69 -2.10
C LEU A 296 1.57 -7.22 -1.95
N LEU A 297 2.74 -7.73 -1.56
CA LEU A 297 2.97 -9.15 -1.32
C LEU A 297 2.67 -9.49 0.13
N GLN A 298 1.82 -10.48 0.33
CA GLN A 298 1.69 -11.18 1.61
C GLN A 298 2.10 -12.64 1.41
N CYS A 299 2.98 -13.15 2.28
CA CYS A 299 3.37 -14.55 2.26
C CYS A 299 3.21 -15.18 3.63
N ALA A 300 2.72 -16.42 3.67
CA ALA A 300 2.52 -17.17 4.90
C ALA A 300 3.01 -18.62 4.75
N PRO A 301 3.67 -19.18 5.78
CA PRO A 301 4.06 -20.57 5.80
C PRO A 301 2.85 -21.48 6.03
N LEU A 302 2.84 -22.63 5.37
CA LEU A 302 1.85 -23.69 5.56
C LEU A 302 2.53 -24.86 6.25
N CYS A 303 2.25 -25.02 7.54
CA CYS A 303 2.86 -26.05 8.36
C CYS A 303 2.04 -27.34 8.39
N ASP A 304 2.71 -28.48 8.50
CA ASP A 304 2.07 -29.75 8.81
C ASP A 304 1.69 -29.87 10.30
N SER A 305 1.13 -31.01 10.69
CA SER A 305 0.74 -31.29 12.08
C SER A 305 1.91 -31.33 13.07
N GLN A 306 3.15 -31.39 12.59
CA GLN A 306 4.37 -31.34 13.41
C GLN A 306 4.95 -29.93 13.49
N GLY A 307 4.28 -28.93 12.90
CA GLY A 307 4.77 -27.54 12.86
C GLY A 307 5.85 -27.31 11.80
N LYS A 308 6.18 -28.29 10.96
CA LYS A 308 7.18 -28.14 9.90
C LYS A 308 6.57 -27.44 8.68
N VAL A 309 7.24 -26.40 8.19
CA VAL A 309 6.84 -25.70 6.97
C VAL A 309 6.90 -26.66 5.78
N ARG A 310 5.76 -26.83 5.11
CA ARG A 310 5.63 -27.68 3.91
C ARG A 310 5.61 -26.87 2.63
N TYR A 311 4.92 -25.73 2.64
CA TYR A 311 4.73 -24.86 1.49
C TYR A 311 4.67 -23.40 1.97
N PHE A 312 4.79 -22.45 1.05
CA PHE A 312 4.41 -21.06 1.29
C PHE A 312 3.30 -20.66 0.32
N ILE A 313 2.27 -20.00 0.84
CA ILE A 313 1.28 -19.28 0.03
C ILE A 313 1.75 -17.83 -0.11
N GLY A 314 1.74 -17.32 -1.34
CA GLY A 314 1.96 -15.92 -1.65
C GLY A 314 0.69 -15.34 -2.26
N ALA A 315 0.19 -14.24 -1.69
CA ALA A 315 -0.85 -13.41 -2.24
C ALA A 315 -0.22 -12.12 -2.75
N GLN A 316 -0.51 -11.75 -3.98
CA GLN A 316 -0.04 -10.52 -4.60
C GLN A 316 -1.24 -9.66 -4.94
N ILE A 317 -1.13 -8.36 -4.69
CA ILE A 317 -2.13 -7.39 -5.09
C ILE A 317 -1.42 -6.25 -5.80
N ASP A 318 -1.87 -5.97 -7.02
CA ASP A 318 -1.41 -4.79 -7.74
C ASP A 318 -2.10 -3.55 -7.19
N VAL A 319 -1.35 -2.78 -6.40
CA VAL A 319 -1.83 -1.52 -5.80
C VAL A 319 -1.30 -0.31 -6.56
N SER A 320 -0.90 -0.46 -7.84
CA SER A 320 -0.36 0.66 -8.64
C SER A 320 -1.35 1.81 -8.75
N GLY A 321 -2.65 1.54 -8.94
CA GLY A 321 -3.67 2.59 -8.97
C GLY A 321 -3.77 3.35 -7.64
N LEU A 322 -3.85 2.62 -6.52
CA LEU A 322 -3.88 3.20 -5.17
C LEU A 322 -2.60 4.00 -4.86
N ALA A 323 -1.44 3.46 -5.27
CA ALA A 323 -0.14 4.09 -5.10
C ALA A 323 -0.04 5.39 -5.90
N MET A 324 -0.49 5.39 -7.17
CA MET A 324 -0.45 6.52 -8.09
C MET A 324 -1.35 7.67 -7.65
N GLU A 325 -2.57 7.37 -7.18
CA GLU A 325 -3.53 8.38 -6.71
C GLU A 325 -3.13 8.99 -5.36
N GLY A 326 -2.09 8.43 -4.69
CA GLY A 326 -1.73 8.77 -3.31
C GLY A 326 -2.91 8.59 -2.37
N ALA A 327 -3.93 7.83 -2.80
CA ALA A 327 -5.24 7.83 -2.20
C ALA A 327 -5.08 7.29 -0.78
N GLN A 328 -5.21 8.22 0.19
CA GLN A 328 -5.18 7.98 1.63
C GLN A 328 -3.78 7.98 2.30
N MET A 329 -2.71 8.36 1.61
CA MET A 329 -1.47 8.80 2.27
C MET A 329 -1.33 10.31 2.16
N ASP A 330 -2.07 11.03 3.01
CA ASP A 330 -2.06 12.50 3.04
C ASP A 330 -0.63 13.07 3.18
N SER A 331 0.27 12.36 3.87
CA SER A 331 1.69 12.71 4.03
C SER A 331 2.44 12.76 2.69
N LEU A 332 2.11 11.85 1.78
CA LEU A 332 2.71 11.73 0.45
C LEU A 332 2.08 12.71 -0.54
N GLN A 333 0.76 12.86 -0.53
CA GLN A 333 0.06 13.86 -1.33
C GLN A 333 0.55 15.28 -1.01
N HIS A 334 0.75 15.57 0.27
CA HIS A 334 1.27 16.88 0.67
C HIS A 334 2.72 17.08 0.23
N LEU A 335 3.57 16.05 0.29
CA LEU A 335 4.95 16.13 -0.20
C LEU A 335 4.98 16.38 -1.72
N GLN A 336 4.09 15.73 -2.48
CA GLN A 336 3.93 15.95 -3.92
C GLN A 336 3.47 17.38 -4.22
N ALA A 337 2.49 17.91 -3.47
CA ALA A 337 2.02 19.28 -3.63
C ALA A 337 3.15 20.31 -3.40
N GLN A 338 4.01 20.10 -2.40
CA GLN A 338 5.16 20.98 -2.15
C GLN A 338 6.17 20.96 -3.31
N LYS A 339 6.45 19.78 -3.89
CA LYS A 339 7.36 19.64 -5.03
C LYS A 339 6.77 20.18 -6.34
N GLY A 340 5.45 20.11 -6.52
CA GLY A 340 4.76 20.70 -7.67
C GLY A 340 4.92 22.22 -7.72
N VAL A 341 4.75 22.89 -6.59
CA VAL A 341 4.89 24.36 -6.46
C VAL A 341 6.33 24.82 -6.71
N GLN A 342 7.35 24.01 -6.36
CA GLN A 342 8.76 24.35 -6.62
C GLN A 342 9.10 24.30 -8.13
N LYS A 343 8.51 23.38 -8.90
CA LYS A 343 8.77 23.28 -10.34
C LYS A 343 8.17 24.41 -11.17
N GLU A 344 7.05 25.00 -10.76
CA GLU A 344 6.45 26.16 -11.44
C GLU A 344 7.30 27.44 -11.27
N HIS A 345 8.02 27.55 -10.15
CA HIS A 345 8.92 28.68 -9.88
C HIS A 345 10.25 28.65 -10.68
N GLU A 346 10.67 27.48 -11.16
CA GLU A 346 11.93 27.33 -11.93
C GLU A 346 11.75 27.48 -13.46
N GLN A 347 10.52 27.41 -13.98
CA GLN A 347 10.24 27.43 -15.43
C GLN A 347 9.82 28.79 -15.99
N SER A 348 9.79 29.85 -15.18
CA SER A 348 9.47 31.21 -15.64
C SER A 348 10.74 32.04 -15.88
N PRO A 349 10.89 32.74 -17.02
CA PRO A 349 12.04 33.62 -17.24
C PRO A 349 11.98 34.82 -16.27
N PRO A 350 13.13 35.43 -15.90
CA PRO A 350 13.15 36.49 -14.90
C PRO A 350 12.56 37.77 -15.51
N SER A 351 11.28 38.02 -15.26
CA SER A 351 10.66 39.32 -15.56
C SER A 351 11.05 40.31 -14.46
N GLU A 352 11.76 41.37 -14.84
CA GLU A 352 12.10 42.55 -14.04
C GLU A 352 10.83 43.32 -13.65
N THR A 353 10.12 42.82 -12.65
CA THR A 353 9.19 43.60 -11.85
C THR A 353 9.03 42.90 -10.51
N SER A 354 10.14 42.86 -9.77
CA SER A 354 10.25 42.33 -8.41
C SER A 354 9.50 43.26 -7.43
N ALA A 355 8.17 43.19 -7.48
CA ALA A 355 7.30 43.64 -6.42
C ALA A 355 7.46 42.68 -5.22
N LYS A 356 8.28 43.12 -4.26
CA LYS A 356 8.28 42.76 -2.82
C LYS A 356 7.51 41.48 -2.47
N LYS A 357 8.16 40.31 -2.57
CA LYS A 357 7.81 39.16 -1.71
C LYS A 357 8.10 39.60 -0.27
N GLN A 358 7.07 39.66 0.56
CA GLN A 358 7.22 39.87 2.01
C GLN A 358 8.15 38.79 2.59
N PRO A 359 9.06 39.13 3.53
CA PRO A 359 10.06 38.20 4.05
C PRO A 359 9.55 37.36 5.24
N ASN A 360 8.28 36.93 5.25
CA ASN A 360 7.62 36.47 6.47
C ASN A 360 7.43 34.93 6.61
N ASP A 361 8.10 34.11 5.81
CA ASP A 361 7.82 32.65 5.75
C ASP A 361 8.96 31.74 6.22
N LYS A 362 10.00 32.30 6.85
CA LYS A 362 10.97 31.49 7.61
C LYS A 362 10.57 31.51 9.07
N LYS A 363 10.09 30.38 9.59
CA LYS A 363 9.87 30.21 11.03
C LYS A 363 11.16 30.57 11.75
N SER A 364 11.07 31.34 12.83
CA SER A 364 12.23 31.58 13.69
C SER A 364 12.74 30.24 14.22
N GLU A 365 14.06 30.09 14.39
CA GLU A 365 14.68 28.90 14.99
C GLU A 365 14.08 28.59 16.37
N PHE A 366 13.60 29.61 17.08
CA PHE A 366 12.84 29.47 18.31
C PHE A 366 11.48 28.80 18.10
N GLN A 367 10.73 29.22 17.07
CA GLN A 367 9.43 28.64 16.73
C GLN A 367 9.58 27.17 16.30
N GLU A 368 10.62 26.85 15.53
CA GLU A 368 10.91 25.47 15.15
C GLU A 368 11.28 24.57 16.34
N LEU A 369 12.00 25.11 17.33
CA LEU A 369 12.30 24.41 18.57
C LEU A 369 11.03 24.22 19.42
N GLY A 370 10.21 25.26 19.56
CA GLY A 370 8.97 25.23 20.31
C GLY A 370 7.97 24.20 19.77
N GLU A 371 7.89 24.03 18.44
CA GLU A 371 7.03 23.03 17.80
C GLU A 371 7.46 21.57 18.08
N LEU A 372 8.68 21.33 18.56
CA LEU A 372 9.19 19.99 18.90
C LEU A 372 9.00 19.63 20.38
N LEU A 373 8.57 20.56 21.21
CA LEU A 373 8.34 20.32 22.63
C LEU A 373 7.05 19.54 22.85
N SER A 374 7.08 18.59 23.80
CA SER A 374 5.89 17.89 24.25
C SER A 374 4.96 18.86 25.01
N PRO A 375 3.65 18.57 25.12
CA PRO A 375 2.74 19.39 25.93
C PRO A 375 3.20 19.53 27.39
N ARG A 376 3.80 18.49 27.97
CA ARG A 376 4.42 18.56 29.30
C ARG A 376 5.62 19.48 29.34
N GLU A 377 6.49 19.42 28.33
CA GLU A 377 7.63 20.35 28.25
C GLU A 377 7.16 21.79 28.04
N LEU A 378 6.14 22.01 27.21
CA LEU A 378 5.49 23.31 27.03
C LEU A 378 4.83 23.79 28.33
N GLN A 379 4.18 22.89 29.08
CA GLN A 379 3.61 23.19 30.39
C GLN A 379 4.70 23.54 31.39
N ASN A 380 5.81 22.79 31.42
CA ASN A 380 6.96 23.08 32.26
C ASN A 380 7.59 24.44 31.90
N VAL A 381 7.69 24.74 30.60
CA VAL A 381 8.13 26.06 30.11
C VAL A 381 7.12 27.14 30.50
N HIS A 382 5.82 26.86 30.50
CA HIS A 382 4.79 27.82 30.92
C HIS A 382 4.85 28.09 32.42
N GLU A 383 5.02 27.04 33.23
CA GLU A 383 5.06 27.11 34.70
C GLU A 383 6.36 27.76 35.20
N ASN A 384 7.50 27.49 34.55
CA ASN A 384 8.81 27.92 35.03
C ASN A 384 9.49 28.99 34.17
N GLY A 385 8.96 29.30 32.98
CA GLY A 385 9.62 30.19 31.99
C GLY A 385 9.46 31.68 32.26
N GLY A 386 8.57 32.08 33.17
CA GLY A 386 8.37 33.49 33.55
C GLY A 386 7.82 34.39 32.42
N ASN A 387 7.51 35.64 32.76
CA ASN A 387 6.90 36.65 31.87
C ASN A 387 7.88 37.22 30.83
N LEU A 388 8.45 36.39 29.96
CA LEU A 388 9.14 36.83 28.74
C LEU A 388 8.29 36.40 27.54
N PHE A 389 7.50 37.35 27.04
CA PHE A 389 6.62 37.33 25.86
C PHE A 389 5.18 36.84 26.08
N GLN A 390 4.24 37.80 26.05
CA GLN A 390 2.81 37.54 25.89
C GLN A 390 2.53 36.94 24.50
N PRO A 391 1.73 35.86 24.39
CA PRO A 391 1.31 35.33 23.10
C PRO A 391 0.24 36.24 22.48
N ILE A 392 0.34 36.47 21.17
CA ILE A 392 -0.81 36.88 20.37
C ILE A 392 -1.71 35.64 20.29
N ILE A 393 -2.81 35.68 21.03
CA ILE A 393 -3.85 34.66 20.99
C ILE A 393 -4.66 34.92 19.71
N ASP A 394 -4.43 34.13 18.68
CA ASP A 394 -5.42 33.99 17.61
C ASP A 394 -6.46 32.97 18.08
N HIS A 395 -7.62 33.48 18.46
CA HIS A 395 -8.74 32.68 18.92
C HIS A 395 -9.39 31.99 17.72
N GLU A 396 -8.91 30.80 17.34
CA GLU A 396 -9.76 29.79 16.70
C GLU A 396 -9.02 28.45 16.55
N THR A 397 -9.17 27.56 17.54
CA THR A 397 -9.53 26.14 17.36
C THR A 397 -9.36 25.40 18.69
N ASN A 398 -10.37 25.56 19.54
CA ASN A 398 -10.52 24.74 20.72
C ASN A 398 -11.06 23.36 20.30
N ARG A 399 -10.20 22.36 20.13
CA ARG A 399 -10.57 20.95 20.31
C ARG A 399 -9.44 20.17 20.99
N ARG A 400 -9.61 20.05 22.32
CA ARG A 400 -9.26 18.90 23.15
C ARG A 400 -8.88 17.68 22.32
N LEU A 401 -7.67 17.17 22.49
CA LEU A 401 -7.31 15.76 22.42
C LEU A 401 -5.88 15.61 22.97
N TRP A 402 -5.65 14.49 23.69
CA TRP A 402 -4.34 13.85 23.98
C TRP A 402 -3.67 14.03 25.36
N LEU A 403 -3.95 13.01 26.18
CA LEU A 403 -3.16 12.19 27.13
C LEU A 403 -2.36 12.79 28.32
N PRO A 404 -2.39 12.10 29.48
CA PRO A 404 -1.43 12.23 30.56
C PRO A 404 -0.17 11.41 30.28
N ASP A 405 0.95 12.10 30.31
CA ASP A 405 2.26 11.65 30.74
C ASP A 405 2.37 10.46 31.74
N HIS A 406 3.00 9.36 31.33
CA HIS A 406 3.57 8.36 32.24
C HIS A 406 4.95 8.81 32.73
N GLU A 407 5.02 9.39 33.94
CA GLU A 407 6.27 9.46 34.72
C GLU A 407 6.12 8.94 36.17
N ASP A 408 4.99 8.34 36.54
CA ASP A 408 4.84 7.63 37.81
C ASP A 408 4.64 6.13 37.55
N GLU A 409 5.74 5.38 37.41
CA GLU A 409 5.70 3.92 37.56
C GLU A 409 5.83 3.55 39.05
N GLU A 410 4.69 3.49 39.75
CA GLU A 410 4.56 2.44 40.77
C GLU A 410 4.48 1.10 40.03
N LYS A 411 5.48 0.24 40.27
CA LYS A 411 5.62 -1.08 39.68
C LYS A 411 4.39 -1.95 40.01
N ASP A 412 3.49 -2.11 39.05
CA ASP A 412 2.45 -3.14 39.06
C ASP A 412 3.04 -4.48 38.55
N PRO A 413 3.18 -5.52 39.41
CA PRO A 413 3.76 -6.80 39.03
C PRO A 413 2.97 -7.54 37.94
N ASP A 414 1.69 -7.22 37.75
CA ASP A 414 0.82 -7.88 36.76
C ASP A 414 1.04 -7.38 35.32
N ALA A 415 1.63 -6.18 35.15
CA ALA A 415 1.95 -5.63 33.83
C ALA A 415 3.12 -6.38 33.15
N GLN A 416 4.10 -6.85 33.93
CA GLN A 416 5.20 -7.69 33.42
C GLN A 416 4.72 -9.08 32.98
N MET A 417 3.70 -9.65 33.64
CA MET A 417 3.07 -10.91 33.19
C MET A 417 2.19 -10.73 31.94
N LYS A 418 1.62 -9.55 31.70
CA LYS A 418 0.91 -9.23 30.45
C LYS A 418 1.84 -8.93 29.28
N ALA A 419 3.01 -8.31 29.50
CA ALA A 419 4.01 -8.07 28.46
C ALA A 419 4.67 -9.37 27.96
N MET A 420 4.71 -10.44 28.78
CA MET A 420 5.14 -11.77 28.36
C MET A 420 4.07 -12.55 27.56
N ASN A 421 2.84 -12.03 27.47
CA ASN A 421 1.73 -12.61 26.70
C ASN A 421 1.35 -11.79 25.46
N LEU A 422 2.26 -10.94 24.96
CA LEU A 422 2.10 -10.32 23.64
C LEU A 422 2.14 -11.44 22.58
N GLY A 423 0.94 -11.78 22.09
CA GLY A 423 0.67 -13.00 21.34
C GLY A 423 1.69 -13.28 20.25
N ASN A 424 2.08 -14.56 20.13
CA ASN A 424 2.92 -15.06 19.05
C ASN A 424 2.52 -14.39 17.71
N PRO A 425 3.48 -13.86 16.93
CA PRO A 425 3.18 -13.33 15.61
C PRO A 425 2.42 -14.41 14.84
N THR A 426 1.17 -14.12 14.51
CA THR A 426 0.31 -15.10 13.85
C THR A 426 0.95 -15.42 12.51
N ASN A 427 1.34 -16.68 12.27
CA ASN A 427 1.94 -17.12 11.00
C ASN A 427 0.91 -17.15 9.84
N SER A 428 0.04 -16.14 9.76
CA SER A 428 -1.09 -16.02 8.85
C SER A 428 -0.93 -14.82 7.94
N LEU A 429 -1.60 -14.85 6.80
CA LEU A 429 -1.89 -13.66 6.02
C LEU A 429 -2.75 -12.69 6.85
N THR A 430 -2.73 -11.40 6.51
CA THR A 430 -3.38 -10.32 7.26
C THR A 430 -4.43 -9.61 6.41
N GLY A 431 -5.29 -8.80 7.03
CA GLY A 431 -6.37 -8.12 6.31
C GLY A 431 -7.41 -9.11 5.75
N VAL A 432 -7.85 -8.91 4.51
CA VAL A 432 -8.84 -9.79 3.85
C VAL A 432 -8.43 -11.24 3.77
N TYR A 433 -7.13 -11.52 3.65
CA TYR A 433 -6.65 -12.89 3.58
C TYR A 433 -6.44 -13.53 4.94
N LYS A 434 -6.87 -12.91 6.04
CA LYS A 434 -6.76 -13.48 7.39
C LYS A 434 -7.43 -14.85 7.53
N HIS A 435 -8.54 -15.05 6.82
CA HIS A 435 -9.38 -16.23 6.90
C HIS A 435 -9.35 -16.99 5.57
N TYR A 436 -8.40 -17.91 5.43
CA TYR A 436 -8.29 -18.72 4.21
C TYR A 436 -8.20 -20.22 4.49
N LEU A 437 -8.51 -21.01 3.45
CA LEU A 437 -8.43 -22.46 3.42
C LEU A 437 -7.79 -22.92 2.11
N LEU A 438 -7.01 -24.00 2.16
CA LEU A 438 -6.58 -24.71 0.96
C LEU A 438 -7.32 -26.02 0.83
N VAL A 439 -7.97 -26.24 -0.32
CA VAL A 439 -8.87 -27.37 -0.55
C VAL A 439 -8.41 -28.19 -1.75
N ARG A 440 -8.48 -29.52 -1.64
CA ARG A 440 -8.18 -30.42 -2.78
C ARG A 440 -9.16 -30.22 -3.94
N PRO A 441 -8.77 -30.58 -5.17
CA PRO A 441 -9.70 -30.60 -6.29
C PRO A 441 -10.81 -31.64 -6.11
N TYR A 442 -11.87 -31.47 -6.89
CA TYR A 442 -12.97 -32.43 -7.04
C TYR A 442 -12.40 -33.81 -7.48
N PRO A 443 -12.94 -34.95 -7.00
CA PRO A 443 -14.17 -35.12 -6.22
C PRO A 443 -14.02 -34.97 -4.70
N SER A 444 -12.80 -34.96 -4.18
CA SER A 444 -12.60 -35.07 -2.72
C SER A 444 -12.98 -33.78 -1.96
N LEU A 445 -12.63 -32.61 -2.52
CA LEU A 445 -12.84 -31.29 -1.91
C LEU A 445 -12.48 -31.24 -0.42
N ARG A 446 -11.42 -31.96 -0.01
CA ARG A 446 -10.98 -32.01 1.39
C ARG A 446 -10.13 -30.81 1.74
N ILE A 447 -10.33 -30.26 2.93
CA ILE A 447 -9.55 -29.15 3.46
C ILE A 447 -8.16 -29.67 3.88
N LEU A 448 -7.10 -29.15 3.25
CA LEU A 448 -5.70 -29.51 3.52
C LEU A 448 -5.06 -28.61 4.56
N PHE A 449 -5.27 -27.30 4.43
CA PHE A 449 -4.72 -26.30 5.34
C PHE A 449 -5.80 -25.30 5.70
N THR A 450 -5.68 -24.75 6.90
CA THR A 450 -6.53 -23.68 7.40
C THR A 450 -5.65 -22.58 7.97
N SER A 451 -6.00 -21.32 7.70
CA SER A 451 -5.43 -20.18 8.41
C SER A 451 -5.48 -20.39 9.93
N PRO A 452 -4.49 -19.89 10.69
CA PRO A 452 -4.49 -19.93 12.16
C PRO A 452 -5.81 -19.44 12.79
N SER A 453 -6.46 -18.43 12.20
CA SER A 453 -7.74 -17.90 12.68
C SER A 453 -8.95 -18.78 12.38
N LEU A 454 -8.82 -19.82 11.55
CA LEU A 454 -9.87 -20.81 11.24
C LEU A 454 -9.51 -22.23 11.72
N GLN A 455 -8.49 -22.39 12.57
CA GLN A 455 -8.11 -23.70 13.13
C GLN A 455 -9.13 -24.16 14.19
N ILE A 456 -10.26 -24.70 13.74
CA ILE A 456 -11.26 -25.34 14.60
C ILE A 456 -11.04 -26.87 14.57
N PRO A 457 -11.09 -27.58 15.71
CA PRO A 457 -10.95 -29.03 15.75
C PRO A 457 -11.88 -29.75 14.77
N GLY A 458 -11.32 -30.66 13.97
CA GLY A 458 -12.05 -31.44 12.96
C GLY A 458 -12.34 -30.72 11.64
N MET A 459 -11.78 -29.52 11.40
CA MET A 459 -11.89 -28.84 10.10
C MET A 459 -10.96 -29.44 9.04
N LEU A 460 -9.72 -29.75 9.40
CA LEU A 460 -8.76 -30.41 8.51
C LEU A 460 -9.30 -31.79 8.07
N GLN A 461 -9.04 -32.15 6.81
CA GLN A 461 -9.51 -33.37 6.15
C GLN A 461 -11.03 -33.51 5.99
N SER A 462 -11.84 -32.60 6.55
CA SER A 462 -13.28 -32.57 6.29
C SER A 462 -13.58 -32.07 4.87
N SER A 463 -14.73 -32.49 4.32
CA SER A 463 -15.17 -32.01 3.01
C SER A 463 -15.59 -30.54 3.11
N PHE A 464 -15.05 -29.68 2.26
CA PHE A 464 -15.42 -28.27 2.18
C PHE A 464 -16.92 -28.08 1.99
N ILE A 465 -17.53 -28.89 1.12
CA ILE A 465 -18.97 -28.86 0.84
C ILE A 465 -19.82 -29.20 2.08
N SER A 466 -19.31 -29.99 3.03
CA SER A 466 -20.03 -30.27 4.29
C SER A 466 -20.08 -29.07 5.24
N ARG A 467 -19.27 -28.03 5.00
CA ARG A 467 -19.25 -26.77 5.77
C ARG A 467 -20.22 -25.74 5.22
N ILE A 468 -20.75 -25.97 4.03
CA ILE A 468 -21.80 -25.13 3.43
C ILE A 468 -23.14 -25.68 3.92
N GLY A 469 -23.74 -24.98 4.87
CA GLY A 469 -25.05 -25.30 5.46
C GLY A 469 -26.22 -25.02 4.52
N ASP A 470 -25.99 -24.30 3.42
CA ASP A 470 -26.99 -24.12 2.38
C ASP A 470 -27.26 -25.44 1.65
N VAL A 471 -28.53 -25.73 1.44
CA VAL A 471 -29.02 -26.89 0.68
C VAL A 471 -29.71 -26.41 -0.59
N GLY A 472 -29.60 -27.20 -1.66
CA GLY A 472 -30.23 -26.92 -2.96
C GLY A 472 -29.33 -26.17 -3.96
N PRO A 473 -29.91 -25.33 -4.85
CA PRO A 473 -29.27 -24.91 -6.10
C PRO A 473 -28.01 -24.07 -5.90
N LYS A 474 -27.90 -23.31 -4.80
CA LYS A 474 -26.69 -22.52 -4.48
C LYS A 474 -25.47 -23.42 -4.25
N ARG A 475 -25.65 -24.49 -3.48
CA ARG A 475 -24.58 -25.46 -3.19
C ARG A 475 -24.18 -26.22 -4.45
N ASP A 476 -25.17 -26.60 -5.26
CA ASP A 476 -24.91 -27.29 -6.53
C ASP A 476 -24.18 -26.38 -7.52
N HIS A 477 -24.53 -25.08 -7.57
CA HIS A 477 -23.81 -24.10 -8.39
C HIS A 477 -22.33 -23.98 -7.98
N ILE A 478 -22.04 -23.88 -6.68
CA ILE A 478 -20.66 -23.85 -6.17
C ILE A 478 -19.95 -25.15 -6.55
N LEU A 479 -20.59 -26.31 -6.36
CA LEU A 479 -20.00 -27.60 -6.71
C LEU A 479 -19.70 -27.70 -8.21
N HIS A 480 -20.64 -27.31 -9.07
CA HIS A 480 -20.44 -27.28 -10.52
C HIS A 480 -19.32 -26.32 -10.94
N ALA A 481 -19.19 -25.16 -10.29
CA ALA A 481 -18.09 -24.23 -10.54
C ALA A 481 -16.73 -24.85 -10.15
N LEU A 482 -16.65 -25.50 -8.98
CA LEU A 482 -15.46 -26.21 -8.52
C LEU A 482 -15.10 -27.40 -9.40
N MET A 483 -16.10 -28.11 -9.94
CA MET A 483 -15.88 -29.19 -10.92
C MET A 483 -15.35 -28.66 -12.25
N ALA A 484 -15.87 -27.51 -12.70
CA ALA A 484 -15.46 -26.87 -13.94
C ALA A 484 -14.12 -26.10 -13.84
N GLY A 485 -13.54 -25.99 -12.64
CA GLY A 485 -12.31 -25.21 -12.44
C GLY A 485 -12.49 -23.70 -12.58
N ARG A 486 -13.71 -23.18 -12.36
CA ARG A 486 -14.02 -21.74 -12.45
C ARG A 486 -14.04 -21.10 -11.06
N SER A 487 -13.50 -19.89 -10.96
CA SER A 487 -13.61 -19.13 -9.71
C SER A 487 -15.08 -18.87 -9.37
N VAL A 488 -15.40 -18.85 -8.07
CA VAL A 488 -16.78 -18.65 -7.60
C VAL A 488 -16.80 -17.81 -6.33
N THR A 489 -17.64 -16.78 -6.34
CA THR A 489 -17.97 -15.97 -5.16
C THR A 489 -19.38 -16.31 -4.72
N ALA A 490 -19.60 -16.60 -3.45
CA ALA A 490 -20.94 -16.86 -2.92
C ALA A 490 -21.08 -16.46 -1.46
N ARG A 491 -22.26 -15.93 -1.09
CA ARG A 491 -22.68 -15.82 0.31
C ARG A 491 -23.22 -17.17 0.76
N ILE A 492 -22.60 -17.74 1.79
CA ILE A 492 -22.93 -19.05 2.33
C ILE A 492 -23.22 -19.02 3.82
N LYS A 493 -23.99 -20.01 4.27
CA LYS A 493 -24.18 -20.32 5.68
C LYS A 493 -23.07 -21.27 6.15
N TRP A 494 -22.05 -20.74 6.82
CA TRP A 494 -20.88 -21.49 7.28
C TRP A 494 -21.19 -22.30 8.54
N VAL A 495 -21.18 -23.62 8.43
CA VAL A 495 -21.52 -24.55 9.52
C VAL A 495 -20.27 -25.24 10.06
N THR A 496 -20.18 -25.36 11.38
CA THR A 496 -19.12 -26.11 12.06
C THR A 496 -19.73 -27.16 12.99
N ARG A 497 -18.92 -28.12 13.48
CA ARG A 497 -19.41 -29.11 14.45
C ARG A 497 -19.95 -28.47 15.74
N PHE A 498 -19.45 -27.30 16.09
CA PHE A 498 -19.80 -26.58 17.33
C PHE A 498 -20.89 -25.51 17.10
N ASN A 499 -21.15 -25.13 15.85
CA ASN A 499 -22.19 -24.19 15.49
C ASN A 499 -22.96 -24.74 14.30
N VAL A 500 -24.02 -25.49 14.61
CA VAL A 500 -24.93 -26.13 13.64
C VAL A 500 -25.87 -25.09 13.01
N GLU A 501 -26.21 -24.04 13.75
CA GLU A 501 -27.02 -22.92 13.25
C GLU A 501 -26.28 -22.11 12.18
N GLY A 502 -24.95 -22.21 12.12
CA GLY A 502 -24.09 -21.59 11.11
C GLY A 502 -24.00 -20.06 11.22
N ARG A 503 -23.02 -19.46 10.55
CA ARG A 503 -22.88 -17.99 10.41
C ARG A 503 -22.85 -17.61 8.95
N ASN A 504 -23.45 -16.47 8.60
CA ASN A 504 -23.35 -15.97 7.24
C ASN A 504 -21.93 -15.49 6.96
N ARG A 505 -21.35 -15.98 5.86
CA ARG A 505 -20.01 -15.62 5.41
C ARG A 505 -19.98 -15.54 3.90
N TRP A 506 -19.16 -14.65 3.37
CA TRP A 506 -18.82 -14.66 1.96
C TRP A 506 -17.61 -15.57 1.73
N ILE A 507 -17.64 -16.34 0.65
CA ILE A 507 -16.50 -17.10 0.19
C ILE A 507 -16.12 -16.70 -1.22
N HIS A 508 -14.83 -16.66 -1.48
CA HIS A 508 -14.26 -16.57 -2.82
C HIS A 508 -13.30 -17.75 -3.04
N CYS A 509 -13.57 -18.55 -4.06
CA CYS A 509 -12.79 -19.74 -4.39
C CYS A 509 -11.97 -19.47 -5.66
N THR A 510 -10.64 -19.49 -5.53
CA THR A 510 -9.70 -19.27 -6.62
C THR A 510 -8.94 -20.56 -6.94
N PRO A 511 -9.00 -21.07 -8.19
CA PRO A 511 -8.26 -22.26 -8.58
C PRO A 511 -6.77 -21.95 -8.76
N LEU A 512 -5.90 -22.77 -8.17
CA LEU A 512 -4.47 -22.77 -8.46
C LEU A 512 -4.12 -23.95 -9.36
N VAL A 513 -3.57 -23.63 -10.52
CA VAL A 513 -3.37 -24.55 -11.63
C VAL A 513 -1.94 -25.08 -11.63
N ALA A 514 -1.80 -26.35 -11.99
CA ALA A 514 -0.52 -27.05 -12.12
C ALA A 514 0.02 -26.99 -13.55
N HIS A 515 1.20 -27.56 -13.79
CA HIS A 515 1.85 -27.57 -15.11
C HIS A 515 1.03 -28.29 -16.20
N ASN A 516 0.12 -29.18 -15.81
CA ASN A 516 -0.74 -29.93 -16.72
C ASN A 516 -2.07 -29.21 -17.02
N GLY A 517 -2.23 -27.95 -16.59
CA GLY A 517 -3.47 -27.18 -16.77
C GLY A 517 -4.62 -27.61 -15.84
N GLN A 518 -4.44 -28.62 -14.99
CA GLN A 518 -5.47 -29.06 -14.05
C GLN A 518 -5.37 -28.28 -12.73
N VAL A 519 -6.51 -28.13 -12.06
CA VAL A 519 -6.57 -27.54 -10.73
C VAL A 519 -5.88 -28.46 -9.72
N GLY A 520 -4.77 -28.00 -9.15
CA GLY A 520 -4.03 -28.74 -8.14
C GLY A 520 -4.54 -28.49 -6.73
N VAL A 521 -4.96 -27.25 -6.45
CA VAL A 521 -5.50 -26.83 -5.15
C VAL A 521 -6.41 -25.62 -5.34
N TRP A 522 -7.41 -25.49 -4.47
CA TRP A 522 -8.27 -24.31 -4.38
C TRP A 522 -7.82 -23.45 -3.20
N MET A 523 -7.63 -22.16 -3.45
CA MET A 523 -7.53 -21.14 -2.41
C MET A 523 -8.93 -20.62 -2.14
N VAL A 524 -9.40 -20.75 -0.90
CA VAL A 524 -10.72 -20.25 -0.49
C VAL A 524 -10.51 -19.16 0.54
N VAL A 525 -10.84 -17.92 0.17
CA VAL A 525 -10.88 -16.77 1.08
C VAL A 525 -12.28 -16.70 1.67
N VAL A 526 -12.37 -16.49 2.98
CA VAL A 526 -13.61 -16.44 3.75
C VAL A 526 -13.71 -15.06 4.40
N ILE A 527 -14.74 -14.30 4.08
CA ILE A 527 -14.96 -12.96 4.62
C ILE A 527 -16.19 -13.01 5.53
N ASP A 528 -16.06 -12.50 6.75
CA ASP A 528 -17.18 -12.39 7.69
C ASP A 528 -18.18 -11.34 7.21
N ASP A 529 -19.46 -11.56 7.51
CA ASP A 529 -20.56 -10.70 7.09
C ASP A 529 -20.88 -9.69 8.19
N ASP A 530 -20.67 -8.39 7.94
CA ASP A 530 -20.78 -7.34 8.96
C ASP A 530 -22.19 -7.15 9.53
N GLU A 531 -23.23 -7.70 8.89
CA GLU A 531 -24.61 -7.65 9.38
C GLU A 531 -24.76 -8.28 10.78
N GLU A 532 -23.83 -9.13 11.23
CA GLU A 532 -23.84 -9.72 12.58
C GLU A 532 -23.04 -8.93 13.64
N HIS A 533 -22.25 -7.91 13.28
CA HIS A 533 -21.50 -7.09 14.25
C HIS A 533 -22.41 -6.19 15.13
N PHE A 534 -23.72 -6.14 14.84
CA PHE A 534 -24.73 -5.47 15.67
C PHE A 534 -25.39 -6.36 16.74
N VAL A 535 -24.95 -7.60 16.95
CA VAL A 535 -25.41 -8.37 18.12
C VAL A 535 -24.52 -8.02 19.32
N ARG A 536 -24.87 -6.91 19.96
CA ARG A 536 -24.40 -6.55 21.31
C ARG A 536 -24.65 -7.77 22.21
N TRP A 537 -23.56 -8.39 22.66
CA TRP A 537 -23.58 -9.46 23.66
C TRP A 537 -24.32 -8.97 24.91
N LYS A 538 -25.58 -9.37 25.09
CA LYS A 538 -26.30 -9.32 26.36
C LYS A 538 -26.41 -10.76 26.86
N GLY A 539 -25.53 -11.13 27.78
CA GLY A 539 -25.55 -12.45 28.40
C GLY A 539 -24.80 -12.39 29.72
N ASN A 540 -25.57 -12.29 30.81
CA ASN A 540 -25.12 -12.31 32.19
C ASN A 540 -24.35 -13.60 32.49
N TRP A 541 -23.20 -13.49 33.16
CA TRP A 541 -22.61 -14.62 33.88
C TRP A 541 -23.34 -14.78 35.22
N PRO A 542 -23.83 -15.98 35.59
CA PRO A 542 -24.04 -16.30 36.99
C PRO A 542 -22.67 -16.46 37.67
N THR A 543 -22.56 -15.85 38.85
CA THR A 543 -21.41 -15.84 39.77
C THR A 543 -20.87 -17.22 40.09
#